data_AF-A0A3D6BTE1-F1
#
_entry.id   AF-A0A3D6BTE1-F1
#
_cell.length_a   1.000
_cell.length_b   1.000
_cell.length_c   1.000
_cell.angle_alpha   90.00
_cell.angle_beta   90.00
_cell.angle_gamma   90.00
#
_symmetry.space_group_name_H-M   'P 1'
#
loop_
_entity.id
_entity.type
_entity.pdbx_description
1 polymer ?
#
loop_
_entity_poly.entity_id
_entity_poly.type
_entity_poly.pdbx_seq_one_letter_code
_entity_poly.pdbx_strand_id
1 'polypeptide(L)' 'TEVVISEKNFTRLNTWLREQGFTVEEVPYAEIAKQEGLLRCSTMPLIRE' A
#
# COMPACT_ATOMS: atom_id res chain seq x y z
N THR A 1 14.29 -5.06 5.45
CA THR A 1 12.87 -5.41 5.47
C THR A 1 12.18 -4.58 4.42
N GLU A 2 11.42 -5.21 3.53
CA GLU A 2 10.66 -4.44 2.52
C GLU A 2 9.38 -3.89 3.17
N VAL A 3 9.26 -2.57 3.20
CA VAL A 3 8.08 -1.86 3.71
C VAL A 3 7.13 -1.60 2.55
N VAL A 4 5.85 -1.92 2.73
CA VAL A 4 4.80 -1.71 1.72
C VAL A 4 3.69 -0.85 2.31
N ILE A 5 3.26 0.15 1.54
CA ILE A 5 2.10 0.98 1.90
C ILE A 5 0.86 0.37 1.25
N SER A 6 -0.18 0.13 2.05
CA SER A 6 -1.44 -0.47 1.61
C SER A 6 -2.64 0.30 2.12
N GLU A 7 -3.78 0.12 1.45
CA GLU A 7 -5.04 0.69 1.90
C GLU A 7 -5.57 -0.09 3.12
N LYS A 8 -6.07 0.62 4.14
CA LYS A 8 -6.46 0.02 5.43
C LYS A 8 -7.60 -1.00 5.35
N ASN A 9 -8.53 -0.85 4.40
CA ASN A 9 -9.69 -1.74 4.25
C ASN A 9 -9.33 -3.03 3.49
N PHE A 10 -8.12 -3.14 2.92
CA PHE A 10 -7.64 -4.37 2.27
C PHE A 10 -7.15 -5.42 3.30
N THR A 11 -7.99 -5.72 4.29
CA THR A 11 -7.67 -6.60 5.42
C THR A 11 -7.08 -7.95 5.00
N ARG A 12 -7.68 -8.63 4.01
CA ARG A 12 -7.18 -9.91 3.49
C ARG A 12 -5.78 -9.79 2.87
N LEU A 13 -5.53 -8.74 2.10
CA LEU A 13 -4.22 -8.50 1.48
C LEU A 13 -3.18 -8.11 2.53
N ASN A 14 -3.55 -7.25 3.47
CA ASN A 14 -2.65 -6.79 4.52
C ASN A 14 -2.24 -7.94 5.44
N THR A 15 -3.15 -8.87 5.77
CA THR A 15 -2.81 -10.11 6.49
C THR A 15 -1.86 -10.97 5.68
N TRP A 16 -2.15 -11.21 4.40
CA TRP A 16 -1.27 -12.02 3.54
C TRP A 16 0.13 -11.43 3.42
N LEU A 17 0.27 -10.12 3.21
CA LEU A 17 1.56 -9.43 3.13
C LEU A 17 2.37 -9.55 4.44
N ARG A 18 1.69 -9.46 5.59
CA ARG A 18 2.33 -9.67 6.90
C ARG A 18 2.82 -11.11 7.07
N GLU A 19 2.03 -12.09 6.63
CA GLU A 19 2.43 -13.52 6.65
C GLU A 19 3.65 -13.80 5.75
N GLN A 20 3.80 -13.02 4.66
CA GLN A 20 5.00 -13.07 3.81
C GLN A 20 6.22 -12.34 4.40
N GLY A 21 6.11 -11.74 5.59
CA GLY A 21 7.21 -11.07 6.28
C GLY A 21 7.42 -9.60 5.88
N PHE A 22 6.50 -8.98 5.15
CA PHE A 22 6.54 -7.55 4.87
C PHE A 22 6.08 -6.72 6.06
N THR A 23 6.65 -5.53 6.22
CA THR A 23 6.08 -4.50 7.09
C THR A 23 5.01 -3.75 6.32
N VAL A 24 3.74 -3.86 6.74
CA VAL A 24 2.59 -3.23 6.06
C VAL A 24 2.16 -1.97 6.79
N GLU A 25 2.35 -0.81 6.16
CA GLU A 25 1.84 0.48 6.63
C GLU A 25 0.48 0.75 6.00
N GLU A 26 -0.56 0.80 6.83
CA GLU A 26 -1.94 1.01 6.39
C GLU A 26 -2.31 2.49 6.36
N VAL A 27 -2.85 2.97 5.24
CA VAL A 27 -3.27 4.37 5.05
C VAL A 27 -4.71 4.42 4.54
N PRO A 28 -5.57 5.36 5.01
CA PRO A 28 -6.91 5.55 4.45
C PRO A 28 -6.83 6.18 3.05
N TYR A 29 -6.90 5.35 2.00
CA TYR A 29 -6.76 5.80 0.60
C TYR A 29 -8.04 5.64 -0.24
N ALA A 30 -9.15 5.22 0.40
CA ALA A 30 -10.40 4.88 -0.26
C ALA A 30 -11.02 6.03 -1.11
N GLU A 31 -10.84 7.30 -0.71
CA GLU A 31 -11.39 8.43 -1.48
C GLU A 31 -10.64 8.67 -2.80
N ILE A 32 -9.32 8.51 -2.80
CA ILE A 32 -8.51 8.62 -4.02
C ILE A 32 -8.74 7.41 -4.93
N ALA A 33 -8.96 6.22 -4.35
CA ALA A 33 -9.26 5.01 -5.10
C ALA A 33 -10.53 5.13 -5.98
N LYS A 34 -11.45 6.04 -5.65
CA LYS A 34 -12.62 6.37 -6.50
C LYS A 34 -12.22 6.97 -7.84
N GLN A 35 -11.02 7.52 -7.96
CA GLN A 35 -10.44 8.03 -9.21
C GLN A 35 -9.59 6.98 -9.93
N GLU A 36 -9.87 5.69 -9.71
CA GLU A 36 -9.24 4.55 -10.40
C GLU A 36 -7.73 4.39 -10.16
N GLY A 37 -7.19 5.04 -9.11
CA GLY A 37 -5.76 5.03 -8.79
C GLY A 37 -5.47 4.78 -7.31
N LEU A 38 -4.42 4.00 -7.04
CA LEU A 38 -3.85 3.81 -5.70
C LEU A 38 -2.45 4.46 -5.63
N LEU A 39 -1.72 4.23 -4.53
CA LEU A 39 -0.41 4.82 -4.26
C LEU A 39 0.59 4.72 -5.42
N ARG A 40 0.65 3.58 -6.12
CA ARG A 40 1.55 3.41 -7.26
C ARG A 40 1.20 4.32 -8.44
N CYS A 41 -0.09 4.64 -8.61
CA CYS A 41 -0.57 5.51 -9.68
C CYS A 41 -0.39 7.00 -9.34
N SER A 42 -0.24 7.34 -8.06
CA SER A 42 -0.18 8.72 -7.56
C SER A 42 1.18 9.13 -6.99
N THR A 43 2.20 8.27 -7.11
CA THR A 43 3.56 8.55 -6.66
C THR A 43 4.57 8.40 -7.80
N MET A 44 5.64 9.20 -7.75
CA MET A 44 6.74 9.17 -8.71
C MET A 44 8.06 9.07 -7.94
N PRO A 45 8.60 7.85 -7.75
CA PRO A 45 9.86 7.68 -7.04
C PRO A 45 10.99 8.22 -7.91
N LEU A 46 11.72 9.21 -7.38
CA LEU A 46 12.87 9.82 -8.06
C LEU A 46 14.16 9.05 -7.79
N ILE A 47 14.28 8.43 -6.61
CA ILE A 47 15.45 7.68 -6.14
C ILE A 47 14.94 6.46 -5.36
N ARG A 48 15.64 5.32 -5.47
CA ARG A 48 15.40 4.10 -4.67
C ARG A 48 16.75 3.60 -4.14
N GLU A 49 16.87 3.44 -2.82
CA GLU A 49 18.02 2.84 -2.11
C GLU A 49 17.55 1.60 -1.33
#